data_AF-A0A564XV47-F1
#
_entry.id   AF-A0A564XV47-F1
#
_cell.length_a   1.000
_cell.length_b   1.000
_cell.length_c   1.000
_cell.angle_alpha   90.00
_cell.angle_beta   90.00
_cell.angle_gamma   90.00
#
_symmetry.space_group_name_H-M   'P 1'
#
loop_
_entity.id
_entity.type
_entity.pdbx_description
1 polymer ?
#
loop_
_entity_poly.entity_id
_entity_poly.type
_entity_poly.pdbx_seq_one_letter_code
_entity_poly.pdbx_strand_id
1 'polypeptide(L)'
;MSVSVLRTILQELQRASSSPQGISKNAFSKYIISQFRQNEHTTEQNCSPMHDSVQLADTYLTLLQSVARHRELVNTYRCREKTTSEAANLVGLSLPENYSDK
;
A
#
# COMPACT_ATOMS: atom_id res chain seq x y z
N MET A 1 -3.30 -9.96 -22.80
CA MET A 1 -2.53 -9.03 -21.96
C MET A 1 -3.18 -8.71 -20.60
N SER A 2 -4.41 -9.16 -20.31
CA SER A 2 -5.10 -8.89 -19.03
C SER A 2 -4.62 -9.74 -17.84
N VAL A 3 -4.19 -10.98 -18.10
CA VAL A 3 -3.84 -11.95 -17.03
C VAL A 3 -2.56 -11.57 -16.27
N SER A 4 -1.61 -10.90 -16.92
CA SER A 4 -0.39 -10.40 -16.28
C SER A 4 -0.69 -9.31 -15.25
N VAL A 5 -1.55 -8.35 -15.60
CA VAL A 5 -1.99 -7.27 -14.69
C VAL A 5 -2.72 -7.83 -13.47
N LEU A 6 -3.63 -8.78 -13.69
CA LEU A 6 -4.34 -9.47 -12.60
C LEU A 6 -3.35 -10.17 -11.64
N ARG A 7 -2.34 -10.87 -12.18
CA ARG A 7 -1.32 -11.54 -11.35
C ARG A 7 -0.54 -10.54 -10.51
N THR A 8 -0.11 -9.42 -11.08
CA THR A 8 0.62 -8.39 -10.34
C THR A 8 -0.23 -7.77 -9.24
N ILE A 9 -1.50 -7.45 -9.53
CA ILE A 9 -2.43 -6.92 -8.50
C ILE A 9 -2.61 -7.93 -7.36
N LEU A 10 -2.78 -9.22 -7.67
CA LEU A 10 -2.93 -10.26 -6.65
C LEU A 10 -1.66 -10.42 -5.80
N GLN A 11 -0.47 -10.31 -6.41
CA GLN A 11 0.81 -10.35 -5.69
C GLN A 11 0.98 -9.13 -4.76
N GLU A 12 0.64 -7.94 -5.23
CA GLU A 12 0.70 -6.72 -4.41
C GLU A 12 -0.30 -6.76 -3.26
N LEU A 13 -1.52 -7.26 -3.50
CA LEU A 13 -2.50 -7.49 -2.43
C LEU A 13 -2.01 -8.51 -1.40
N GLN A 14 -1.34 -9.57 -1.85
CA GLN A 14 -0.76 -10.56 -0.95
C GLN A 14 0.37 -9.96 -0.12
N ARG A 15 1.23 -9.12 -0.70
CA ARG A 15 2.28 -8.39 0.04
C ARG A 15 1.68 -7.43 1.06
N ALA A 16 0.58 -6.77 0.73
CA ALA A 16 -0.11 -5.86 1.64
C ALA A 16 -0.85 -6.58 2.77
N SER A 17 -1.35 -7.80 2.54
CA SER A 17 -2.02 -8.59 3.56
C SER A 17 -1.02 -9.46 4.32
N SER A 18 -0.53 -9.00 5.48
CA SER A 18 0.28 -9.82 6.41
C SER A 18 -0.48 -11.00 7.04
N SER A 19 -1.66 -11.37 6.51
CA SER A 19 -2.47 -12.44 7.08
C SER A 19 -1.95 -13.82 6.64
N PRO A 20 -1.76 -14.78 7.57
CA PRO A 20 -1.35 -16.15 7.24
C PRO A 20 -2.42 -16.93 6.47
N GLN A 21 -3.62 -16.38 6.31
CA GLN A 21 -4.67 -16.98 5.50
C GLN A 21 -4.42 -16.65 4.03
N GLY A 22 -3.83 -17.59 3.31
CA GLY A 22 -3.45 -17.45 1.91
C GLY A 22 -4.54 -16.87 0.99
N ILE A 23 -4.09 -16.37 -0.17
CA ILE A 23 -4.86 -15.60 -1.18
C ILE A 23 -6.26 -16.17 -1.46
N SER A 24 -6.44 -17.49 -1.39
CA SER A 24 -7.72 -18.18 -1.61
C SER A 24 -8.83 -17.85 -0.61
N LYS A 25 -8.53 -17.33 0.59
CA LYS A 25 -9.54 -16.96 1.60
C LYS A 25 -9.89 -15.48 1.61
N ASN A 26 -9.10 -14.64 0.93
CA ASN A 26 -9.37 -13.21 0.86
C ASN A 26 -10.60 -12.96 -0.04
N ALA A 27 -11.65 -12.34 0.50
CA ALA A 27 -12.87 -12.03 -0.26
C ALA A 27 -12.55 -11.09 -1.45
N PHE A 28 -11.57 -10.20 -1.29
CA PHE A 28 -11.15 -9.27 -2.33
C PHE A 28 -10.52 -9.96 -3.54
N SER A 29 -9.66 -10.97 -3.34
CA SER A 29 -9.02 -11.68 -4.45
C SER A 29 -10.05 -12.45 -5.29
N LYS A 30 -11.04 -13.08 -4.64
CA LYS A 30 -12.16 -13.75 -5.32
C LYS A 30 -13.00 -12.76 -6.12
N TYR A 31 -13.30 -11.60 -5.54
CA TYR A 31 -14.07 -10.56 -6.22
C TYR A 31 -13.35 -10.07 -7.48
N ILE A 32 -12.05 -9.74 -7.38
CA ILE A 32 -11.24 -9.28 -8.52
C ILE A 32 -11.19 -10.34 -9.63
N ILE A 33 -10.99 -11.61 -9.27
CA ILE A 33 -10.99 -12.71 -10.25
C ILE A 33 -12.37 -12.85 -10.92
N SER A 34 -13.46 -12.70 -10.17
CA SER A 34 -14.82 -12.78 -10.72
C SER A 34 -15.13 -11.63 -11.70
N GLN A 35 -14.67 -10.42 -11.38
CA GLN A 35 -14.82 -9.23 -12.23
C GLN A 35 -14.00 -9.37 -13.52
N PHE A 36 -12.77 -9.89 -13.45
CA PHE A 36 -11.96 -10.12 -14.64
C PHE A 36 -12.58 -11.18 -15.55
N ARG A 37 -13.16 -12.26 -14.98
CA ARG A 37 -13.86 -13.29 -15.76
C ARG A 37 -15.14 -12.77 -16.41
N GLN A 38 -15.91 -11.93 -15.72
CA GLN A 38 -17.11 -11.32 -16.30
C GLN A 38 -16.78 -10.44 -17.51
N ASN A 39 -15.72 -9.64 -17.42
CA ASN A 39 -15.28 -8.77 -18.51
C ASN A 39 -14.58 -9.51 -19.68
N GLU A 40 -14.22 -10.79 -19.52
CA GLU A 40 -13.61 -11.60 -20.58
C GLU A 40 -14.64 -12.13 -21.60
N HIS A 41 -15.90 -12.32 -21.18
CA HIS A 41 -16.95 -12.94 -22.00
C HIS A 41 -17.87 -11.95 -22.71
N THR A 42 -17.77 -10.65 -22.41
CA THR A 42 -18.69 -9.63 -22.96
C THR A 42 -18.20 -9.12 -24.32
N THR A 43 -18.44 -9.90 -25.38
CA THR A 43 -18.00 -9.61 -26.75
C THR A 43 -18.76 -8.47 -27.45
N GLU A 44 -19.90 -8.04 -26.93
CA GLU A 44 -20.73 -6.94 -27.49
C GLU A 44 -20.21 -5.53 -27.15
N GLN A 45 -19.23 -5.38 -26.26
CA GLN A 45 -18.73 -4.09 -25.74
C GLN A 45 -17.25 -3.85 -26.05
N ASN A 46 -16.82 -4.19 -27.26
CA ASN A 46 -15.42 -4.60 -27.51
C ASN A 46 -14.36 -3.48 -27.57
N CYS A 47 -14.69 -2.19 -27.42
CA CYS A 47 -13.71 -1.11 -27.55
C CYS A 47 -13.59 -0.18 -26.35
N SER A 48 -14.70 0.38 -25.82
CA SER A 48 -14.60 1.37 -24.72
C SER A 48 -14.46 0.70 -23.34
N PRO A 49 -15.37 -0.19 -22.91
CA PRO A 49 -15.32 -0.78 -21.56
C PRO A 49 -14.11 -1.68 -21.30
N MET A 50 -13.58 -2.34 -22.32
CA MET A 50 -12.34 -3.12 -22.19
C MET A 50 -11.12 -2.21 -21.96
N HIS A 51 -11.07 -1.05 -22.61
CA HIS A 51 -10.03 -0.06 -22.38
C HIS A 51 -10.15 0.57 -20.99
N ASP A 52 -11.39 0.90 -20.59
CA ASP A 52 -11.68 1.49 -19.28
C ASP A 52 -11.33 0.53 -18.13
N SER A 53 -11.63 -0.76 -18.26
CA SER A 53 -11.30 -1.77 -17.24
C SER A 53 -9.79 -2.01 -17.11
N VAL A 54 -9.04 -2.00 -18.23
CA VAL A 54 -7.58 -2.08 -18.20
C VAL A 54 -6.97 -0.82 -17.59
N GLN A 55 -7.45 0.37 -17.97
CA GLN A 55 -7.01 1.64 -17.40
C GLN A 55 -7.30 1.71 -15.90
N LEU A 56 -8.48 1.23 -15.47
CA LEU A 56 -8.86 1.16 -14.07
C LEU A 56 -7.91 0.22 -13.30
N ALA A 57 -7.63 -0.97 -13.84
CA ALA A 57 -6.71 -1.92 -13.24
C ALA A 57 -5.29 -1.34 -13.10
N ASP A 58 -4.80 -0.62 -14.11
CA ASP A 58 -3.49 0.03 -14.10
C ASP A 58 -3.41 1.18 -13.10
N THR A 59 -4.49 1.97 -12.99
CA THR A 59 -4.63 3.04 -11.99
C THR A 59 -4.53 2.46 -10.57
N TYR A 60 -5.26 1.38 -10.30
CA TYR A 60 -5.20 0.71 -8.99
C TYR A 60 -3.85 0.07 -8.72
N LEU A 61 -3.19 -0.51 -9.73
CA LEU A 61 -1.85 -1.06 -9.59
C LEU A 61 -0.85 0.04 -9.20
N THR A 62 -0.90 1.18 -9.89
CA THR A 62 -0.07 2.35 -9.59
C THR A 62 -0.33 2.88 -8.18
N LEU A 63 -1.60 2.92 -7.75
CA LEU A 63 -1.98 3.32 -6.41
C LEU A 63 -1.36 2.38 -5.36
N LEU A 64 -1.48 1.06 -5.52
CA LEU A 64 -0.91 0.08 -4.58
C LEU A 64 0.61 0.24 -4.45
N GLN A 65 1.31 0.40 -5.57
CA GLN A 65 2.75 0.61 -5.59
C GLN A 65 3.16 1.92 -4.91
N SER A 66 2.43 3.01 -5.15
CA SER A 66 2.73 4.30 -4.53
C SER A 66 2.51 4.27 -3.01
N VAL A 67 1.47 3.57 -2.53
CA VAL A 67 1.23 3.36 -1.09
C VAL A 67 2.35 2.53 -0.46
N ALA A 68 2.80 1.45 -1.12
CA ALA A 68 3.92 0.64 -0.64
C ALA A 68 5.20 1.48 -0.51
N ARG A 69 5.55 2.25 -1.56
CA ARG A 69 6.70 3.16 -1.55
C ARG A 69 6.56 4.25 -0.49
N HIS A 70 5.37 4.82 -0.31
CA HIS A 70 5.13 5.84 0.71
C HIS A 70 5.39 5.28 2.12
N ARG A 71 4.95 4.05 2.41
CA ARG A 71 5.24 3.38 3.69
C ARG A 71 6.74 3.17 3.91
N GLU A 72 7.46 2.77 2.87
CA GLU A 72 8.92 2.65 2.91
C GLU A 72 9.59 3.99 3.20
N LEU A 73 9.17 5.06 2.51
CA LEU A 73 9.68 6.41 2.70
C LEU A 73 9.40 6.94 4.11
N VAL A 74 8.19 6.72 4.62
CA VAL A 74 7.84 7.06 6.00
C VAL A 74 8.68 6.24 6.95
N ASN A 75 8.87 4.93 6.75
CA ASN A 75 9.67 4.14 7.68
C ASN A 75 11.15 4.55 7.70
N THR A 76 11.70 4.94 6.55
CA THR A 76 13.11 5.33 6.39
C THR A 76 13.40 6.76 6.85
N TYR A 77 12.50 7.71 6.53
CA TYR A 77 12.72 9.14 6.75
C TYR A 77 11.78 9.77 7.76
N ARG A 78 10.93 9.01 8.45
CA ARG A 78 10.15 9.56 9.57
C ARG A 78 11.11 10.03 10.65
N CYS A 79 11.45 11.30 10.58
CA CYS A 79 12.06 12.03 11.66
C CYS A 79 11.05 12.01 12.82
N ARG A 80 11.34 11.20 13.84
CA ARG A 80 10.68 11.32 15.12
C ARG A 80 11.03 12.69 15.67
N GLU A 81 10.03 13.47 16.08
CA GLU A 81 10.29 14.66 16.90
C GLU A 81 11.06 14.22 18.14
N LYS A 82 12.26 14.77 18.30
CA LYS A 82 13.11 14.49 19.45
C LYS A 82 12.53 15.23 20.63
N THR A 83 12.52 14.59 21.80
CA THR A 83 12.14 15.27 23.04
C THR A 83 13.11 16.41 23.32
N THR A 84 12.70 17.40 24.11
CA THR A 84 13.57 18.53 24.50
C THR A 84 14.88 18.05 25.13
N SER A 85 14.85 16.95 25.88
CA SER A 85 16.04 16.29 26.43
C SER A 85 16.97 15.71 25.36
N GLU A 86 16.42 14.96 24.40
CA GLU A 86 17.20 14.42 23.29
C GLU A 86 17.80 15.52 22.40
N ALA A 87 17.07 16.62 22.20
CA ALA A 87 17.54 17.78 21.44
C ALA A 87 18.67 18.52 22.17
N ALA A 88 18.56 18.71 23.50
CA ALA A 88 19.61 19.32 24.31
C ALA A 88 20.90 18.49 24.26
N ASN A 89 20.79 17.17 24.43
CA ASN A 89 21.96 16.27 24.40
C ASN A 89 22.70 16.30 23.06
N LEU A 90 22.00 16.49 21.93
CA LEU A 90 22.63 16.57 20.61
C LEU A 90 23.56 17.76 20.43
N VAL A 91 23.31 18.86 21.15
CA VAL A 91 24.13 20.07 21.11
C VAL A 91 25.06 20.17 22.32
N GLY A 92 25.18 19.12 23.13
CA GLY A 92 26.02 19.08 24.33
C GLY A 92 25.43 19.83 25.53
N LEU A 93 24.12 20.05 25.56
CA LEU A 93 23.40 20.69 26.66
C LEU A 93 22.63 19.63 27.48
N SER A 94 22.42 19.89 28.76
CA SER A 94 21.60 19.08 29.66
C SER A 94 20.38 19.87 30.17
N LEU A 95 19.26 19.20 30.45
CA LEU A 95 18.11 19.85 31.06
C LEU A 95 18.40 20.22 32.53
N PRO A 96 17.95 21.39 33.00
CA PRO A 96 18.03 21.74 34.42
C PRO A 96 17.12 20.84 35.25
N GLU A 97 17.54 20.49 36.47
CA GLU A 97 16.69 19.80 37.45
C GLU A 97 15.52 20.70 37.88
N ASN A 98 14.32 20.13 37.92
CA ASN A 98 13.15 20.85 38.40
C ASN A 98 13.17 20.92 39.93
N TYR A 99 12.68 22.03 40.49
CA TYR A 99 12.62 22.25 41.95
C TYR A 99 11.78 21.19 42.72
N SER A 100 10.96 20.40 42.01
CA SER A 100 10.10 19.37 42.60
C SER A 100 10.79 18.04 42.91
N ASP A 101 12.05 17.85 42.49
CA ASP A 101 12.84 16.62 42.70
C ASP A 101 13.82 16.71 43.88
N LYS A 102 13.63 17.70 44.77
CA LYS A 102 14.38 17.86 46.03
C LYS A 102 13.57 17.47 47.26
#